data_AF-A0A7S0JI77-F1
#
_entry.id   AF-A0A7S0JI77-F1
#
_cell.length_a   1.000
_cell.length_b   1.000
_cell.length_c   1.000
_cell.angle_alpha   90.00
_cell.angle_beta   90.00
_cell.angle_gamma   90.00
#
_symmetry.space_group_name_H-M   'P 1'
#
loop_
_entity.id
_entity.type
_entity.pdbx_description
1 polymer ?
#
loop_
_entity_poly.entity_id
_entity_poly.type
_entity_poly.pdbx_seq_one_letter_code
_entity_poly.pdbx_strand_id
1 'polypeptide(L)'
;MLCLFSLVPWAAIIAHAPAGLRPAACAAACTTAVAMKLGEGAKGAAAGAVLGGLLAGPFGAIWGSQIGGSIGAAKGEERANEERLERMGLSRDMRATAAACAAELAEAEEGLKLAQNSLESARAVERNLEASASESYAAAQVALQAGDEAAAREHLVMRQQTNGRKSAAQIETYEAVERCARMRSAIDALGERAAQMEALMSRAVAGTTASRAGWPDALELEDPLLQKFKDLEG
;
A
#
# COMPACT_ATOMS: atom_id res chain seq x y z
N MET A 1 64.74 -10.16 -9.71
CA MET A 1 64.10 -10.23 -11.04
C MET A 1 62.61 -9.97 -10.82
N LEU A 2 62.18 -8.84 -11.38
CA LEU A 2 60.94 -8.05 -11.28
C LEU A 2 59.66 -8.67 -10.68
N CYS A 3 59.13 -7.92 -9.71
CA CYS A 3 57.76 -7.92 -9.20
C CYS A 3 56.76 -7.39 -10.24
N LEU A 4 55.60 -8.03 -10.37
CA LEU A 4 54.38 -7.41 -10.92
C LEU A 4 53.17 -7.88 -10.10
N PHE A 5 52.86 -7.13 -9.04
CA PHE A 5 51.56 -7.16 -8.38
C PHE A 5 50.70 -6.08 -9.06
N SER A 6 49.69 -6.50 -9.82
CA SER A 6 48.69 -5.61 -10.40
C SER A 6 47.76 -5.08 -9.31
N LEU A 7 48.03 -3.85 -8.88
CA LEU A 7 47.09 -2.98 -8.18
C LEU A 7 45.92 -2.65 -9.13
N VAL A 8 44.74 -3.21 -8.87
CA VAL A 8 43.48 -2.71 -9.45
C VAL A 8 42.87 -1.73 -8.44
N PRO A 9 42.70 -0.45 -8.79
CA PRO A 9 42.13 0.55 -7.89
C PRO A 9 40.61 0.36 -7.77
N TRP A 10 40.14 0.02 -6.58
CA TRP A 10 38.75 0.12 -6.16
C TRP A 10 38.46 1.60 -5.82
N ALA A 11 38.22 2.41 -6.84
CA ALA A 11 37.71 3.77 -6.65
C ALA A 11 36.76 4.11 -7.80
N ALA A 12 35.63 4.73 -7.43
CA ALA A 12 34.62 5.35 -8.28
C ALA A 12 33.55 4.42 -8.87
N ILE A 13 32.45 4.23 -8.10
CA ILE A 13 31.12 4.51 -8.65
C ILE A 13 30.40 5.42 -7.65
N ILE A 14 30.27 6.67 -8.08
CA ILE A 14 29.70 7.81 -7.38
C ILE A 14 28.18 7.76 -7.51
N ALA A 15 27.54 8.20 -6.43
CA ALA A 15 26.12 8.47 -6.26
C ALA A 15 25.43 9.11 -7.47
N HIS A 16 24.27 8.57 -7.84
CA HIS A 16 23.27 9.26 -8.65
C HIS A 16 21.97 9.34 -7.84
N ALA A 17 21.81 10.42 -7.09
CA ALA A 17 20.57 10.78 -6.43
C ALA A 17 19.82 11.80 -7.33
N PRO A 18 18.62 11.52 -7.83
CA PRO A 18 17.83 12.52 -8.52
C PRO A 18 17.28 13.53 -7.50
N ALA A 19 17.75 14.77 -7.63
CA ALA A 19 17.19 15.93 -6.99
C ALA A 19 15.91 16.36 -7.70
N GLY A 20 14.88 16.65 -6.91
CA GLY A 20 13.77 17.51 -7.34
C GLY A 20 12.41 16.86 -7.21
N LEU A 21 11.70 17.21 -6.14
CA LEU A 21 10.29 17.63 -6.19
C LEU A 21 9.97 18.30 -4.84
N ARG A 22 9.76 19.62 -4.91
CA ARG A 22 9.33 20.46 -3.80
C ARG A 22 7.82 20.24 -3.62
N PRO A 23 7.30 20.07 -2.39
CA PRO A 23 5.85 20.09 -2.19
C PRO A 23 5.36 21.54 -2.25
N ALA A 24 4.47 21.81 -3.21
CA ALA A 24 3.65 23.01 -3.22
C ALA A 24 2.61 22.88 -2.09
N ALA A 25 2.66 23.80 -1.14
CA ALA A 25 1.55 24.07 -0.25
C ALA A 25 0.46 24.79 -1.05
N CYS A 26 -0.77 24.26 -1.07
CA CYS A 26 -1.97 25.10 -1.11
C CYS A 26 -3.23 24.33 -0.67
N ALA A 27 -3.99 25.01 0.18
CA ALA A 27 -5.44 24.94 0.38
C ALA A 27 -6.06 23.66 0.98
N ALA A 28 -6.37 23.81 2.27
CA ALA A 28 -7.35 23.04 3.03
C ALA A 28 -8.73 23.03 2.35
N ALA A 29 -9.35 21.85 2.31
CA ALA A 29 -10.79 21.70 2.32
C ALA A 29 -11.14 20.64 3.36
N CYS A 30 -12.07 21.03 4.22
CA CYS A 30 -12.44 20.43 5.48
C CYS A 30 -13.17 19.09 5.29
N THR A 31 -12.65 18.01 5.88
CA THR A 31 -13.46 16.92 6.44
C THR A 31 -12.82 16.43 7.73
N THR A 32 -13.69 16.31 8.74
CA THR A 32 -13.45 16.01 10.15
C THR A 32 -12.42 14.90 10.39
N ALA A 33 -11.27 15.27 10.94
CA ALA A 33 -10.26 14.38 11.46
C ALA A 33 -10.68 13.85 12.85
N VAL A 34 -11.02 12.57 12.93
CA VAL A 34 -10.94 11.83 14.20
C VAL A 34 -9.45 11.54 14.42
N ALA A 35 -8.81 12.40 15.20
CA ALA A 35 -7.44 12.19 15.65
C ALA A 35 -7.40 11.10 16.73
N MET A 36 -6.96 9.90 16.35
CA MET A 36 -6.41 8.94 17.32
C MET A 36 -4.90 8.85 17.14
N LYS A 37 -4.18 9.23 18.20
CA LYS A 37 -2.74 9.02 18.39
C LYS A 37 -2.40 7.55 18.14
N LEU A 38 -1.39 7.25 17.33
CA LEU A 38 -0.59 6.03 17.50
C LEU A 38 0.78 6.16 16.82
N GLY A 39 1.83 5.92 17.62
CA GLY A 39 3.23 5.92 17.22
C GLY A 39 3.60 4.69 16.39
N GLU A 40 4.75 4.80 15.72
CA GLU A 40 5.62 3.73 15.18
C GLU A 40 4.94 2.39 14.85
N GLY A 41 3.87 2.44 14.05
CA GLY A 41 3.18 1.28 13.46
C GLY A 41 2.70 1.56 12.03
N ALA A 42 3.22 2.63 11.41
CA ALA A 42 2.68 3.29 10.22
C ALA A 42 2.78 2.47 8.90
N LYS A 43 3.38 1.27 8.90
CA LYS A 43 3.57 0.47 7.67
C LYS A 43 2.38 -0.42 7.31
N GLY A 44 1.37 -0.53 8.17
CA GLY A 44 0.11 -1.24 7.90
C GLY A 44 -1.16 -0.39 8.09
N ALA A 45 -1.05 0.77 8.76
CA ALA A 45 -2.20 1.59 9.11
C ALA A 45 -2.77 2.40 7.93
N ALA A 46 -1.94 2.80 6.95
CA ALA A 46 -2.41 3.59 5.81
C ALA A 46 -3.26 2.75 4.83
N ALA A 47 -2.74 1.58 4.41
CA ALA A 47 -3.49 0.65 3.56
C ALA A 47 -4.69 0.02 4.30
N GLY A 48 -4.48 -0.34 5.58
CA GLY A 48 -5.56 -0.82 6.45
C GLY A 48 -6.61 0.25 6.80
N ALA A 49 -6.34 1.54 6.61
CA ALA A 49 -7.32 2.61 6.74
C ALA A 49 -8.03 2.92 5.41
N VAL A 50 -7.44 2.63 4.25
CA VAL A 50 -8.16 2.71 2.97
C VAL A 50 -9.13 1.56 2.86
N LEU A 51 -8.65 0.33 3.09
CA LEU A 51 -9.51 -0.84 3.08
C LEU A 51 -10.38 -0.88 4.33
N GLY A 52 -9.89 -0.49 5.52
CA GLY A 52 -10.71 -0.37 6.73
C GLY A 52 -11.65 0.83 6.72
N GLY A 53 -11.36 1.90 5.98
CA GLY A 53 -12.25 3.03 5.75
C GLY A 53 -13.32 2.71 4.70
N LEU A 54 -12.97 1.95 3.67
CA LEU A 54 -13.94 1.34 2.75
C LEU A 54 -14.78 0.31 3.51
N LEU A 55 -14.17 -0.66 4.19
CA LEU A 55 -14.78 -1.80 4.91
C LEU A 55 -15.62 -1.38 6.13
N ALA A 56 -15.19 -0.38 6.89
CA ALA A 56 -15.97 0.22 7.98
C ALA A 56 -16.88 1.38 7.51
N GLY A 57 -16.77 1.76 6.23
CA GLY A 57 -17.69 2.68 5.57
C GLY A 57 -18.99 2.01 5.13
N PRO A 58 -19.98 2.79 4.65
CA PRO A 58 -21.27 2.26 4.21
C PRO A 58 -21.14 1.28 3.03
N PHE A 59 -20.12 1.41 2.18
CA PHE A 59 -19.86 0.47 1.08
C PHE A 59 -19.14 -0.80 1.55
N GLY A 60 -18.30 -0.71 2.56
CA GLY A 60 -17.61 -1.83 3.15
C GLY A 60 -18.48 -2.85 3.82
N ALA A 61 -19.53 -2.40 4.50
CA ALA A 61 -20.56 -3.29 5.03
C ALA A 61 -21.25 -4.08 3.91
N ILE A 62 -21.48 -3.43 2.75
CA ILE A 62 -22.10 -4.06 1.58
C ILE A 62 -21.12 -5.09 0.97
N TRP A 63 -19.87 -4.70 0.73
CA TRP A 63 -18.85 -5.54 0.09
C TRP A 63 -18.34 -6.68 0.99
N GLY A 64 -18.10 -6.40 2.27
CA GLY A 64 -17.68 -7.38 3.27
C GLY A 64 -18.73 -8.47 3.48
N SER A 65 -20.02 -8.13 3.38
CA SER A 65 -21.10 -9.11 3.45
C SER A 65 -21.14 -10.06 2.24
N GLN A 66 -20.75 -9.62 1.04
CA GLN A 66 -20.69 -10.47 -0.16
C GLN A 66 -19.49 -11.41 -0.17
N ILE A 67 -18.32 -10.95 0.28
CA ILE A 67 -17.13 -11.79 0.35
C ILE A 67 -17.25 -12.83 1.48
N GLY A 68 -17.78 -12.44 2.65
CA GLY A 68 -17.97 -13.35 3.79
C GLY A 68 -19.21 -14.25 3.73
N GLY A 69 -20.26 -13.86 3.02
CA GLY A 69 -21.54 -14.57 2.96
C GLY A 69 -21.60 -15.77 2.00
N SER A 70 -20.56 -15.99 1.19
CA SER A 70 -20.54 -17.07 0.18
C SER A 70 -20.37 -18.48 0.76
N ILE A 71 -20.10 -18.63 2.07
CA ILE A 71 -20.06 -19.91 2.77
C ILE A 71 -21.42 -20.17 3.44
N GLY A 72 -22.42 -20.53 2.64
CA GLY A 72 -23.43 -21.51 3.07
C GLY A 72 -24.92 -21.11 3.20
N ALA A 73 -25.31 -19.84 3.35
CA ALA A 73 -26.73 -19.55 3.65
C ALA A 73 -27.24 -18.13 3.30
N ALA A 74 -27.50 -17.80 2.02
CA ALA A 74 -28.21 -16.53 1.70
C ALA A 74 -28.66 -16.31 0.23
N LYS A 75 -28.96 -17.31 -0.62
CA LYS A 75 -29.38 -17.02 -2.03
C LYS A 75 -30.62 -16.10 -2.15
N GLY A 76 -31.51 -16.09 -1.15
CA GLY A 76 -32.68 -15.19 -1.10
C GLY A 76 -32.34 -13.76 -0.68
N GLU A 77 -31.47 -13.61 0.32
CA GLU A 77 -31.01 -12.28 0.77
C GLU A 77 -30.09 -11.63 -0.25
N GLU A 78 -29.28 -12.40 -0.97
CA GLU A 78 -28.42 -11.91 -2.04
C GLU A 78 -29.25 -11.26 -3.16
N ARG A 79 -30.33 -11.92 -3.61
CA ARG A 79 -31.28 -11.33 -4.57
C ARG A 79 -31.95 -10.07 -4.05
N ALA A 80 -32.44 -10.08 -2.82
CA ALA A 80 -33.09 -8.92 -2.22
C ALA A 80 -32.13 -7.72 -2.10
N ASN A 81 -30.85 -7.99 -1.80
CA ASN A 81 -29.81 -6.98 -1.74
C ASN A 81 -29.44 -6.50 -3.14
N GLU A 82 -29.40 -7.39 -4.13
CA GLU A 82 -29.14 -7.06 -5.53
C GLU A 82 -30.21 -6.11 -6.09
N GLU A 83 -31.50 -6.41 -5.86
CA GLU A 83 -32.63 -5.55 -6.21
C GLU A 83 -32.64 -4.22 -5.46
N ARG A 84 -32.14 -4.19 -4.23
CA ARG A 84 -31.98 -2.95 -3.45
C ARG A 84 -30.88 -2.07 -4.04
N LEU A 85 -29.74 -2.66 -4.40
CA LEU A 85 -28.61 -1.96 -5.01
C LEU A 85 -28.97 -1.42 -6.40
N GLU A 86 -29.73 -2.18 -7.19
CA GLU A 86 -30.26 -1.71 -8.48
C GLU A 86 -31.22 -0.54 -8.30
N ARG A 87 -32.08 -0.57 -7.27
CA ARG A 87 -32.94 0.56 -6.89
C ARG A 87 -32.17 1.82 -6.49
N MET A 88 -30.91 1.69 -6.08
CA MET A 88 -30.01 2.81 -5.77
C MET A 88 -29.21 3.30 -7.00
N GLY A 89 -29.45 2.71 -8.18
CA GLY A 89 -28.81 3.11 -9.44
C GLY A 89 -27.39 2.56 -9.62
N LEU A 90 -26.99 1.55 -8.83
CA LEU A 90 -25.73 0.86 -8.99
C LEU A 90 -25.89 -0.25 -10.03
N SER A 91 -25.29 -0.08 -11.20
CA SER A 91 -25.35 -1.10 -12.25
C SER A 91 -24.58 -2.37 -11.83
N ARG A 92 -25.01 -3.51 -12.36
CA ARG A 92 -24.32 -4.79 -12.14
C ARG A 92 -22.84 -4.72 -12.54
N ASP A 93 -22.54 -4.01 -13.62
CA ASP A 93 -21.17 -3.83 -14.10
C ASP A 93 -20.33 -3.01 -13.11
N MET A 94 -20.86 -1.91 -12.56
CA MET A 94 -20.16 -1.12 -11.52
C MET A 94 -19.86 -1.97 -10.29
N ARG A 95 -20.80 -2.83 -9.88
CA ARG A 95 -20.57 -3.79 -8.79
C ARG A 95 -19.47 -4.77 -9.19
N ALA A 96 -19.58 -5.43 -10.33
CA ALA A 96 -18.58 -6.42 -10.76
C ALA A 96 -17.16 -5.83 -10.85
N THR A 97 -17.01 -4.61 -11.36
CA THR A 97 -15.71 -3.93 -11.39
C THR A 97 -15.19 -3.66 -9.98
N ALA A 98 -16.05 -3.17 -9.07
CA ALA A 98 -15.65 -2.92 -7.67
C ALA A 98 -15.26 -4.21 -6.94
N ALA A 99 -15.94 -5.32 -7.22
CA ALA A 99 -15.57 -6.65 -6.71
C ALA A 99 -14.17 -7.05 -7.18
N ALA A 100 -13.90 -6.88 -8.48
CA ALA A 100 -12.61 -7.22 -9.07
C ALA A 100 -11.49 -6.36 -8.48
N CYS A 101 -11.70 -5.05 -8.33
CA CYS A 101 -10.72 -4.16 -7.71
C CYS A 101 -10.44 -4.53 -6.24
N ALA A 102 -11.46 -4.92 -5.48
CA ALA A 102 -11.29 -5.38 -4.10
C ALA A 102 -10.52 -6.70 -4.02
N ALA A 103 -10.78 -7.65 -4.93
CA ALA A 103 -10.05 -8.91 -5.02
C ALA A 103 -8.57 -8.69 -5.41
N GLU A 104 -8.30 -7.84 -6.41
CA GLU A 104 -6.94 -7.45 -6.81
C GLU A 104 -6.17 -6.82 -5.64
N LEU A 105 -6.84 -5.95 -4.86
CA LEU A 105 -6.24 -5.30 -3.70
C LEU A 105 -5.91 -6.32 -2.59
N ALA A 106 -6.82 -7.25 -2.29
CA ALA A 106 -6.60 -8.30 -1.30
C ALA A 106 -5.43 -9.23 -1.69
N GLU A 107 -5.35 -9.62 -2.97
CA GLU A 107 -4.25 -10.42 -3.50
C GLU A 107 -2.91 -9.67 -3.41
N ALA A 108 -2.89 -8.37 -3.75
CA ALA A 108 -1.70 -7.55 -3.64
C ALA A 108 -1.22 -7.41 -2.19
N GLU A 109 -2.14 -7.27 -1.22
CA GLU A 109 -1.81 -7.24 0.21
C GLU A 109 -1.23 -8.57 0.71
N GLU A 110 -1.76 -9.69 0.27
CA GLU A 110 -1.20 -11.01 0.58
C GLU A 110 0.20 -11.16 -0.04
N GLY A 111 0.38 -10.73 -1.29
CA GLY A 111 1.68 -10.65 -1.95
C GLY A 111 2.68 -9.78 -1.19
N LEU A 112 2.23 -8.66 -0.61
CA LEU A 112 3.08 -7.80 0.22
C LEU A 112 3.51 -8.51 1.51
N LYS A 113 2.60 -9.24 2.17
CA LYS A 113 2.93 -10.02 3.38
C LYS A 113 3.99 -11.08 3.08
N LEU A 114 3.84 -11.81 1.97
CA LEU A 114 4.85 -12.78 1.54
C LEU A 114 6.21 -12.13 1.26
N ALA A 115 6.22 -10.98 0.58
CA ALA A 115 7.45 -10.21 0.34
C ALA A 115 8.11 -9.72 1.64
N GLN A 116 7.31 -9.30 2.62
CA GLN A 116 7.80 -8.88 3.94
C GLN A 116 8.40 -10.05 4.73
N ASN A 117 7.77 -11.22 4.71
CA ASN A 117 8.32 -12.43 5.34
C ASN A 117 9.66 -12.86 4.71
N SER A 118 9.77 -12.74 3.38
CA SER A 118 11.04 -12.96 2.67
C SER A 118 12.12 -11.95 3.10
N LEU A 119 11.77 -10.67 3.21
CA LEU A 119 12.68 -9.62 3.69
C LEU A 119 13.15 -9.86 5.13
N GLU A 120 12.24 -10.27 6.02
CA GLU A 120 12.58 -10.58 7.40
C GLU A 120 13.55 -11.77 7.48
N SER A 121 13.29 -12.80 6.68
CA SER A 121 14.17 -13.98 6.57
C SER A 121 15.57 -13.60 6.09
N ALA A 122 15.68 -12.78 5.03
CA ALA A 122 16.96 -12.30 4.50
C ALA A 122 17.74 -11.49 5.56
N ARG A 123 17.06 -10.59 6.28
CA ARG A 123 17.66 -9.82 7.39
C ARG A 123 18.10 -10.70 8.56
N ALA A 124 17.37 -11.77 8.86
CA ALA A 124 17.77 -12.72 9.89
C ALA A 124 19.09 -13.41 9.50
N VAL A 125 19.23 -13.83 8.24
CA VAL A 125 20.47 -14.40 7.71
C VAL A 125 21.62 -13.39 7.78
N GLU A 126 21.41 -12.15 7.35
CA GLU A 126 22.42 -11.10 7.42
C GLU A 126 22.92 -10.88 8.86
N ARG A 127 22.00 -10.74 9.83
CA ARG A 127 22.35 -10.56 11.25
C ARG A 127 23.13 -11.74 11.82
N ASN A 128 22.74 -12.97 11.46
CA ASN A 128 23.45 -14.17 11.91
C ASN A 128 24.88 -14.23 11.36
N LEU A 129 25.07 -13.85 10.08
CA LEU A 129 26.40 -13.78 9.47
C LEU A 129 27.26 -12.67 10.10
N GLU A 130 26.65 -11.53 10.44
CA GLU A 130 27.34 -10.45 11.15
C GLU A 130 27.79 -10.87 12.55
N ALA A 131 26.91 -11.52 13.31
CA ALA A 131 27.25 -12.08 14.62
C ALA A 131 28.42 -13.09 14.50
N SER A 132 28.33 -14.05 13.58
CA SER A 132 29.39 -15.05 13.36
C SER A 132 30.73 -14.43 12.93
N ALA A 133 30.71 -13.38 12.10
CA ALA A 133 31.91 -12.66 11.72
C ALA A 133 32.53 -11.91 12.91
N SER A 134 31.70 -11.36 13.80
CA SER A 134 32.15 -10.67 15.02
C SER A 134 32.75 -11.66 16.05
N GLU A 135 32.13 -12.82 16.23
CA GLU A 135 32.62 -13.90 17.09
C GLU A 135 33.97 -14.43 16.61
N SER A 136 34.11 -14.68 15.30
CA SER A 136 35.38 -15.10 14.71
C SER A 136 36.48 -14.07 14.93
N TYR A 137 36.15 -12.77 14.86
CA TYR A 137 37.12 -11.71 15.13
C TYR A 137 37.52 -11.64 16.60
N ALA A 138 36.56 -11.76 17.52
CA ALA A 138 36.82 -11.78 18.96
C ALA A 138 37.69 -12.99 19.34
N ALA A 139 37.39 -14.18 18.79
CA ALA A 139 38.20 -15.38 19.00
C ALA A 139 39.64 -15.20 18.49
N ALA A 140 39.82 -14.56 17.33
CA ALA A 140 41.16 -14.23 16.82
C ALA A 140 41.92 -13.29 17.76
N GLN A 141 41.25 -12.29 18.36
CA GLN A 141 41.88 -11.39 19.33
C GLN A 141 42.33 -12.13 20.60
N VAL A 142 41.50 -13.04 21.12
CA VAL A 142 41.84 -13.86 22.28
C VAL A 142 43.03 -14.77 21.99
N ALA A 143 43.07 -15.41 20.82
CA ALA A 143 44.20 -16.25 20.41
C ALA A 143 45.52 -15.45 20.29
N LEU A 144 45.47 -14.23 19.73
CA LEU A 144 46.63 -13.35 19.67
C LEU A 144 47.14 -12.94 21.06
N GLN A 145 46.24 -12.66 22.00
CA GLN A 145 46.62 -12.35 23.39
C GLN A 145 47.26 -13.54 24.10
N ALA A 146 46.86 -14.77 23.74
CA ALA A 146 47.47 -15.99 24.24
C ALA A 146 48.80 -16.35 23.54
N GLY A 147 49.21 -15.61 22.51
CA GLY A 147 50.42 -15.89 21.72
C GLY A 147 50.25 -17.01 20.69
N ASP A 148 49.02 -17.49 20.46
CA ASP A 148 48.73 -18.52 19.45
C ASP A 148 48.41 -17.86 18.10
N GLU A 149 49.46 -17.59 17.32
CA GLU A 149 49.32 -17.01 15.98
C GLU A 149 48.61 -17.93 14.98
N ALA A 150 48.72 -19.25 15.15
CA ALA A 150 48.14 -20.21 14.21
C ALA A 150 46.61 -20.20 14.32
N ALA A 151 46.08 -20.29 15.54
CA ALA A 151 44.65 -20.21 15.80
C ALA A 151 44.08 -18.83 15.40
N ALA A 152 44.82 -17.75 15.65
CA ALA A 152 44.40 -16.42 15.23
C ALA A 152 44.24 -16.32 13.70
N ARG A 153 45.17 -16.87 12.92
CA ARG A 153 45.08 -16.89 11.45
C ARG A 153 43.87 -17.69 10.96
N GLU A 154 43.60 -18.84 11.58
CA GLU A 154 42.42 -19.66 11.24
C GLU A 154 41.12 -18.87 11.44
N HIS A 155 40.94 -18.24 12.60
CA HIS A 155 39.76 -17.42 12.89
C HIS A 155 39.61 -16.22 11.93
N LEU A 156 40.71 -15.61 11.51
CA LEU A 156 40.67 -14.53 10.51
C LEU A 156 40.27 -15.02 9.12
N VAL A 157 40.70 -16.21 8.71
CA VAL A 157 40.26 -16.84 7.46
C VAL A 157 38.75 -17.16 7.52
N MET A 158 38.27 -17.71 8.63
CA MET A 158 36.84 -17.97 8.85
C MET A 158 35.99 -16.69 8.80
N ARG A 159 36.49 -15.59 9.39
CA ARG A 159 35.86 -14.28 9.27
C ARG A 159 35.81 -13.80 7.82
N GLN A 160 36.89 -13.94 7.06
CA GLN A 160 36.94 -13.51 5.65
C GLN A 160 35.91 -14.27 4.81
N GLN A 161 35.79 -15.60 4.99
CA GLN A 161 34.78 -16.41 4.32
C GLN A 161 33.36 -15.97 4.71
N THR A 162 33.13 -15.70 5.99
CA THR A 162 31.83 -15.23 6.50
C THR A 162 31.47 -13.84 5.97
N ASN A 163 32.44 -12.94 5.84
CA ASN A 163 32.24 -11.63 5.20
C ASN A 163 31.84 -11.76 3.72
N GLY A 164 32.42 -12.71 2.98
CA GLY A 164 32.00 -12.98 1.60
C GLY A 164 30.53 -13.43 1.51
N ARG A 165 30.10 -14.31 2.42
CA ARG A 165 28.69 -14.70 2.54
C ARG A 165 27.79 -13.54 2.97
N LYS A 166 28.26 -12.70 3.91
CA LYS A 166 27.54 -11.51 4.36
C LYS A 166 27.26 -10.54 3.21
N SER A 167 28.25 -10.28 2.34
CA SER A 167 28.03 -9.41 1.19
C SER A 167 26.98 -9.94 0.22
N ALA A 168 26.91 -11.27 0.03
CA ALA A 168 25.86 -11.87 -0.78
C ALA A 168 24.46 -11.73 -0.12
N ALA A 169 24.37 -11.97 1.19
CA ALA A 169 23.12 -11.79 1.94
C ALA A 169 22.62 -10.34 1.96
N GLN A 170 23.53 -9.36 1.91
CA GLN A 170 23.20 -7.94 1.80
C GLN A 170 22.54 -7.59 0.45
N ILE A 171 23.06 -8.17 -0.64
CA ILE A 171 22.44 -8.01 -1.96
C ILE A 171 21.03 -8.61 -1.95
N GLU A 172 20.85 -9.81 -1.41
CA GLU A 172 19.54 -10.46 -1.29
C GLU A 172 18.56 -9.62 -0.46
N THR A 173 19.03 -9.03 0.65
CA THR A 173 18.23 -8.15 1.49
C THR A 173 17.80 -6.89 0.73
N TYR A 174 18.71 -6.29 -0.05
CA TYR A 174 18.39 -5.13 -0.90
C TYR A 174 17.33 -5.49 -1.94
N GLU A 175 17.48 -6.61 -2.64
CA GLU A 175 16.48 -7.09 -3.61
C GLU A 175 15.12 -7.35 -2.96
N ALA A 176 15.10 -7.90 -1.74
CA ALA A 176 13.86 -8.10 -0.98
C ALA A 176 13.19 -6.78 -0.58
N VAL A 177 13.98 -5.75 -0.23
CA VAL A 177 13.47 -4.40 0.03
C VAL A 177 12.83 -3.82 -1.24
N GLU A 178 13.47 -3.96 -2.39
CA GLU A 178 12.90 -3.49 -3.65
C GLU A 178 11.60 -4.21 -4.02
N ARG A 179 11.51 -5.53 -3.80
CA ARG A 179 10.27 -6.29 -3.99
C ARG A 179 9.14 -5.73 -3.13
N CYS A 180 9.41 -5.45 -1.85
CA CYS A 180 8.43 -4.82 -0.96
C CYS A 180 8.02 -3.42 -1.45
N ALA A 181 8.96 -2.62 -1.93
CA ALA A 181 8.68 -1.29 -2.45
C ALA A 181 7.78 -1.32 -3.69
N ARG A 182 8.08 -2.22 -4.65
CA ARG A 182 7.25 -2.43 -5.85
C ARG A 182 5.82 -2.85 -5.47
N MET A 183 5.67 -3.77 -4.52
CA MET A 183 4.34 -4.24 -4.10
C MET A 183 3.53 -3.15 -3.38
N ARG A 184 4.18 -2.32 -2.55
CA ARG A 184 3.52 -1.16 -1.94
C ARG A 184 3.02 -0.17 -2.99
N SER A 185 3.87 0.15 -3.97
CA SER A 185 3.47 1.03 -5.07
C SER A 185 2.30 0.45 -5.87
N ALA A 186 2.22 -0.87 -6.04
CA ALA A 186 1.08 -1.52 -6.69
C ALA A 186 -0.21 -1.41 -5.87
N ILE A 187 -0.12 -1.61 -4.55
CA ILE A 187 -1.24 -1.41 -3.61
C ILE A 187 -1.73 0.05 -3.64
N ASP A 188 -0.82 1.02 -3.63
CA ASP A 188 -1.18 2.44 -3.67
C ASP A 188 -1.94 2.77 -4.97
N ALA A 189 -1.46 2.28 -6.13
CA ALA A 189 -2.13 2.46 -7.41
C ALA A 189 -3.50 1.75 -7.47
N LEU A 190 -3.65 0.59 -6.83
CA LEU A 190 -4.93 -0.08 -6.66
C LEU A 190 -5.88 0.71 -5.74
N GLY A 191 -5.36 1.30 -4.67
CA GLY A 191 -6.11 2.17 -3.76
C GLY A 191 -6.65 3.42 -4.45
N GLU A 192 -5.85 4.06 -5.31
CA GLU A 192 -6.30 5.19 -6.12
C GLU A 192 -7.42 4.79 -7.10
N ARG A 193 -7.29 3.64 -7.77
CA ARG A 193 -8.35 3.10 -8.64
C ARG A 193 -9.64 2.84 -7.85
N ALA A 194 -9.54 2.23 -6.67
CA ALA A 194 -10.69 1.97 -5.81
C ALA A 194 -11.39 3.28 -5.38
N ALA A 195 -10.63 4.31 -5.00
CA ALA A 195 -11.17 5.61 -4.63
C ALA A 195 -11.89 6.31 -5.80
N GLN A 196 -11.35 6.22 -7.03
CA GLN A 196 -12.02 6.74 -8.22
C GLN A 196 -13.35 6.04 -8.49
N MET A 197 -13.40 4.72 -8.29
CA MET A 197 -14.62 3.93 -8.44
C MET A 197 -15.66 4.27 -7.38
N GLU A 198 -15.24 4.45 -6.12
CA GLU A 198 -16.12 4.92 -5.06
C GLU A 198 -16.72 6.30 -5.38
N ALA A 199 -15.91 7.23 -5.91
CA ALA A 199 -16.39 8.54 -6.34
C ALA A 199 -17.38 8.45 -7.52
N LEU A 200 -17.20 7.50 -8.45
CA LEU A 200 -18.16 7.23 -9.52
C LEU A 200 -19.47 6.64 -8.97
N MET A 201 -19.39 5.66 -8.08
CA MET A 201 -20.54 5.03 -7.42
C MET A 201 -21.34 6.04 -6.59
N SER A 202 -20.65 6.88 -5.81
CA SER A 202 -21.27 7.92 -4.99
C SER A 202 -22.03 8.94 -5.86
N ARG A 203 -21.46 9.35 -7.00
CA ARG A 203 -22.13 10.22 -7.97
C ARG A 203 -23.36 9.56 -8.59
N ALA A 204 -23.30 8.26 -8.92
CA ALA A 204 -24.44 7.53 -9.46
C ALA A 204 -25.60 7.42 -8.45
N VAL A 205 -25.29 7.14 -7.18
CA VAL A 205 -26.29 7.08 -6.10
C VAL A 205 -26.91 8.47 -5.85
N ALA A 206 -26.08 9.52 -5.81
CA ALA A 206 -26.56 10.90 -5.66
C ALA A 206 -27.45 11.34 -6.85
N GLY A 207 -27.08 10.98 -8.08
CA GLY A 207 -27.91 11.25 -9.26
C GLY A 207 -29.26 10.52 -9.24
N THR A 208 -29.26 9.27 -8.76
CA THR A 208 -30.49 8.46 -8.67
C THR A 208 -31.43 8.97 -7.58
N THR A 209 -30.88 9.39 -6.42
CA THR A 209 -31.66 10.02 -5.35
C THR A 209 -32.20 11.39 -5.77
N ALA A 210 -31.44 12.21 -6.49
CA ALA A 210 -31.91 13.49 -7.03
C ALA A 210 -33.01 13.33 -8.10
N SER A 211 -32.89 12.33 -8.98
CA SER A 211 -33.93 11.99 -9.96
C SER A 211 -35.21 11.50 -9.28
N ARG A 212 -35.09 10.73 -8.20
CA ARG A 212 -36.22 10.16 -7.45
C ARG A 212 -36.87 11.11 -6.45
N ALA A 213 -36.12 12.08 -5.91
CA ALA A 213 -36.66 13.10 -5.03
C ALA A 213 -37.67 14.01 -5.73
N GLY A 214 -37.77 13.92 -7.06
CA GLY A 214 -38.42 14.92 -7.87
C GLY A 214 -37.60 16.19 -7.75
N TRP A 215 -37.10 16.70 -8.87
CA TRP A 215 -37.16 18.15 -8.93
C TRP A 215 -38.63 18.50 -8.63
N PRO A 216 -38.94 19.34 -7.63
CA PRO A 216 -40.26 19.93 -7.60
C PRO A 216 -40.46 20.49 -9.00
N ASP A 217 -41.62 20.21 -9.55
CA ASP A 217 -42.15 20.79 -10.77
C ASP A 217 -42.06 22.33 -10.66
N ALA A 218 -40.86 22.85 -10.90
CA ALA A 218 -40.47 24.22 -10.71
C ALA A 218 -40.05 24.74 -12.07
N LEU A 219 -40.96 24.59 -13.04
CA LEU A 219 -41.06 25.46 -14.21
C LEU A 219 -42.53 25.70 -14.63
N GLU A 220 -43.48 25.74 -13.69
CA GLU A 220 -44.45 26.84 -13.72
C GLU A 220 -43.84 28.06 -13.00
N LEU A 221 -42.62 28.41 -13.37
CA LEU A 221 -42.13 29.75 -13.17
C LEU A 221 -42.87 30.59 -14.22
N GLU A 222 -44.07 31.03 -13.86
CA GLU A 222 -44.90 31.88 -14.69
C GLU A 222 -44.02 33.02 -15.23
N ASP A 223 -44.01 33.20 -16.55
CA ASP A 223 -43.12 34.15 -17.21
C ASP A 223 -43.26 35.51 -16.51
N PRO A 224 -42.18 36.14 -16.02
CA PRO A 224 -42.25 37.44 -15.37
C PRO A 224 -42.90 38.52 -16.26
N LEU A 225 -42.96 38.32 -17.58
CA LEU A 225 -43.77 39.14 -18.49
C LEU A 225 -45.28 38.89 -18.34
N LEU A 226 -45.73 37.65 -18.20
CA LEU A 226 -47.14 37.31 -17.98
C LEU A 226 -47.66 37.86 -16.65
N GLN A 227 -46.83 37.88 -15.62
CA GLN A 227 -47.16 38.54 -14.34
C GLN A 227 -47.37 40.05 -14.51
N LYS A 228 -46.49 40.73 -15.25
CA LYS A 228 -46.64 42.17 -15.52
C LYS A 228 -47.85 42.52 -16.37
N PHE A 229 -48.26 41.64 -17.28
CA PHE A 229 -49.49 41.84 -18.04
C PHE A 229 -50.73 41.69 -17.15
N LYS A 230 -50.76 40.69 -16.28
CA LYS A 230 -51.84 40.52 -15.30
C LYS A 230 -51.95 41.71 -14.33
N ASP A 231 -50.82 42.29 -13.91
CA ASP A 231 -50.79 43.47 -13.05
C ASP A 231 -51.26 44.77 -13.74
N LEU A 232 -51.32 44.80 -15.07
CA LEU A 232 -51.79 45.95 -15.86
C LEU A 232 -53.26 45.84 -16.29
N GLU A 233 -53.84 44.63 -16.25
CA GLU A 233 -55.24 44.37 -16.62
C GLU A 233 -56.22 44.31 -15.42
N GLY A 234 -55.70 44.38 -14.18
CA GLY A 234 -56.47 44.47 -12.93
C GLY A 234 -56.49 45.87 -12.34
#